data_AF-A0A3B9VIM8-F1
#
_entry.id   AF-A0A3B9VIM8-F1
#
_cell.length_a   1.000
_cell.length_b   1.000
_cell.length_c   1.000
_cell.angle_alpha   90.00
_cell.angle_beta   90.00
_cell.angle_gamma   90.00
#
_symmetry.space_group_name_H-M   'P 1'
#
loop_
_entity.id
_entity.type
_entity.pdbx_description
1 polymer ?
#
loop_
_entity_poly.entity_id
_entity_poly.type
_entity_poly.pdbx_seq_one_letter_code
_entity_poly.pdbx_strand_id
1 'polypeptide(L)'
;KNEIIKKNLIRSKNNNIDFFISLGEMIVGDNDCFPPKSSMNITKFFEDSGFPGYKYNGDTKKFWVAKILESLDIDDLYRVIQNLFKRKYFIKSGKDIGVAKSNFKDFIESSLNADELPDLSDVFDLNINTDLLFNEDVETSDGVLNSDIEAARELFIQGNLQLANEKIWDALERVKSLYDKDKKKSVNSIVRVLSDELTDKNNKEKAPLQDYIFNLELRCLTDIGNSYKIRHSEDGQKVIENEETKRYLFFRCLNLINLVLKRMS
;
A
#
# COMPACT_ATOMS: atom_id res chain seq x y z
N LYS A 1 -1.32 -27.76 22.80
CA LYS A 1 -0.09 -27.47 22.01
C LYS A 1 -0.14 -28.11 20.61
N ASN A 2 -0.38 -29.41 20.48
CA ASN A 2 -0.46 -30.09 19.17
C ASN A 2 -1.58 -29.55 18.26
N GLU A 3 -2.76 -29.25 18.81
CA GLU A 3 -3.87 -28.68 18.03
C GLU A 3 -3.56 -27.31 17.40
N ILE A 4 -2.81 -26.46 18.10
CA ILE A 4 -2.38 -25.15 17.55
C ILE A 4 -1.39 -25.36 16.40
N ILE A 5 -0.48 -26.31 16.54
CA ILE A 5 0.51 -26.63 15.48
C ILE A 5 -0.21 -27.12 14.22
N LYS A 6 -1.17 -28.04 14.37
CA LYS A 6 -1.97 -28.55 13.25
C LYS A 6 -2.77 -27.43 12.56
N LYS A 7 -3.37 -26.51 13.32
CA LYS A 7 -4.04 -25.32 12.76
C LYS A 7 -3.09 -24.45 11.94
N ASN A 8 -1.88 -24.19 12.46
CA ASN A 8 -0.87 -23.42 11.73
C ASN A 8 -0.43 -24.16 10.45
N LEU A 9 -0.29 -25.48 10.49
CA LEU A 9 0.04 -26.29 9.30
C LEU A 9 -1.07 -26.24 8.25
N ILE A 10 -2.35 -26.33 8.67
CA ILE A 10 -3.49 -26.17 7.75
C ILE A 10 -3.45 -24.80 7.06
N ARG A 11 -3.25 -23.73 7.84
CA ARG A 11 -3.17 -22.38 7.27
C ARG A 11 -1.95 -22.23 6.34
N SER A 12 -0.79 -22.73 6.76
CA SER A 12 0.44 -22.68 5.96
C SER A 12 0.28 -23.36 4.60
N LYS A 13 -0.33 -24.55 4.55
CA LYS A 13 -0.53 -25.28 3.28
C LYS A 13 -1.57 -24.64 2.37
N ASN A 14 -2.55 -23.92 2.94
CA ASN A 14 -3.58 -23.26 2.16
C ASN A 14 -3.09 -21.91 1.60
N ASN A 15 -2.21 -21.24 2.33
CA ASN A 15 -1.70 -19.91 1.97
C ASN A 15 -0.47 -19.99 1.03
N ASN A 16 0.33 -21.05 1.10
CA ASN A 16 1.55 -21.19 0.30
C ASN A 16 1.38 -22.27 -0.79
N ILE A 17 1.37 -21.84 -2.05
CA ILE A 17 1.27 -22.70 -3.24
C ILE A 17 2.42 -23.71 -3.37
N ASP A 18 3.60 -23.38 -2.86
CA ASP A 18 4.81 -24.21 -2.93
C ASP A 18 5.07 -24.98 -1.63
N PHE A 19 4.08 -25.02 -0.71
CA PHE A 19 4.23 -25.63 0.61
C PHE A 19 4.75 -27.07 0.55
N PHE A 20 4.10 -27.93 -0.25
CA PHE A 20 4.47 -29.34 -0.35
C PHE A 20 5.79 -29.57 -1.09
N ILE A 21 6.11 -28.73 -2.08
CA ILE A 21 7.38 -28.80 -2.79
C ILE A 21 8.53 -28.44 -1.84
N SER A 22 8.39 -27.33 -1.12
CA SER A 22 9.38 -26.86 -0.12
C SER A 22 9.59 -27.88 0.99
N LEU A 23 8.50 -28.47 1.52
CA LEU A 23 8.60 -29.54 2.51
C LEU A 23 9.22 -30.81 1.91
N GLY A 24 8.94 -31.10 0.64
CA GLY A 24 9.59 -32.15 -0.13
C GLY A 24 11.10 -31.97 -0.20
N GLU A 25 11.58 -30.76 -0.50
CA GLU A 25 13.01 -30.40 -0.52
C GLU A 25 13.69 -30.64 0.83
N MET A 26 13.03 -30.26 1.93
CA MET A 26 13.53 -30.53 3.29
C MET A 26 13.60 -32.03 3.60
N ILE A 27 12.60 -32.81 3.17
CA ILE A 27 12.59 -34.26 3.37
C ILE A 27 13.68 -34.93 2.57
N VAL A 28 13.89 -34.58 1.31
CA VAL A 28 14.95 -35.19 0.47
C VAL A 28 16.34 -34.65 0.83
N GLY A 29 16.40 -33.49 1.48
CA GLY A 29 17.64 -32.80 1.84
C GLY A 29 18.31 -32.13 0.65
N ASP A 30 17.52 -31.64 -0.31
CA ASP A 30 17.97 -30.82 -1.45
C ASP A 30 18.11 -29.35 -1.00
N ASN A 31 18.72 -29.13 0.17
CA ASN A 31 19.05 -27.83 0.72
C ASN A 31 20.19 -27.96 1.75
N ASP A 32 20.70 -26.82 2.23
CA ASP A 32 21.84 -26.81 3.13
C ASP A 32 21.51 -27.13 4.59
N CYS A 33 20.23 -27.15 4.96
CA CYS A 33 19.80 -27.31 6.36
C CYS A 33 19.51 -28.77 6.73
N PHE A 34 19.07 -29.59 5.77
CA PHE A 34 18.58 -30.94 6.03
C PHE A 34 19.54 -32.03 5.52
N PRO A 35 19.57 -33.22 6.16
CA PRO A 35 20.39 -34.34 5.70
C PRO A 35 19.94 -34.86 4.31
N PRO A 36 20.84 -34.94 3.31
CA PRO A 36 20.51 -35.46 1.99
C PRO A 36 20.15 -36.94 2.04
N LYS A 37 19.16 -37.35 1.25
CA LYS A 37 18.68 -38.75 1.21
C LYS A 37 18.83 -39.34 -0.19
N SER A 38 19.43 -40.53 -0.23
CA SER A 38 19.37 -41.41 -1.39
C SER A 38 17.94 -41.92 -1.60
N SER A 39 17.63 -42.45 -2.79
CA SER A 39 16.34 -43.06 -3.10
C SER A 39 15.92 -44.12 -2.09
N MET A 40 16.86 -44.98 -1.68
CA MET A 40 16.63 -45.99 -0.64
C MET A 40 16.29 -45.37 0.72
N ASN A 41 16.98 -44.29 1.09
CA ASN A 41 16.73 -43.60 2.36
C ASN A 41 15.43 -42.80 2.37
N ILE A 42 14.91 -42.39 1.20
CA ILE A 42 13.59 -41.77 1.08
C ILE A 42 12.49 -42.79 1.36
N THR A 43 12.54 -43.99 0.76
CA THR A 43 11.60 -45.07 1.08
C THR A 43 11.64 -45.44 2.56
N LYS A 44 12.85 -45.61 3.11
CA LYS A 44 13.03 -45.88 4.54
C LYS A 44 12.49 -44.76 5.45
N PHE A 45 12.57 -43.51 5.01
CA PHE A 45 12.01 -42.38 5.76
C PHE A 45 10.48 -42.49 5.87
N PHE A 46 9.78 -42.86 4.81
CA PHE A 46 8.33 -43.07 4.86
C PHE A 46 7.94 -44.31 5.65
N GLU A 47 8.69 -45.41 5.54
CA GLU A 47 8.54 -46.57 6.44
C GLU A 47 8.66 -46.16 7.91
N ASP A 48 9.70 -45.40 8.27
CA ASP A 48 9.94 -44.88 9.62
C ASP A 48 8.87 -43.87 10.10
N SER A 49 8.13 -43.26 9.17
CA SER A 49 6.98 -42.38 9.40
C SER A 49 5.66 -43.16 9.51
N GLY A 50 5.66 -44.49 9.32
CA GLY A 50 4.47 -45.34 9.39
C GLY A 50 3.79 -45.61 8.04
N PHE A 51 4.47 -45.34 6.92
CA PHE A 51 3.93 -45.50 5.56
C PHE A 51 4.81 -46.41 4.69
N PRO A 52 4.86 -47.74 4.98
CA PRO A 52 5.72 -48.67 4.27
C PRO A 52 5.33 -48.93 2.80
N GLY A 53 4.14 -48.47 2.38
CA GLY A 53 3.67 -48.64 1.00
C GLY A 53 4.35 -47.71 -0.02
N TYR A 54 4.97 -46.62 0.42
CA TYR A 54 5.58 -45.65 -0.50
C TYR A 54 6.99 -46.05 -0.91
N LYS A 55 7.10 -46.63 -2.11
CA LYS A 55 8.39 -46.97 -2.74
C LYS A 55 8.74 -45.96 -3.81
N TYR A 56 9.94 -45.38 -3.71
CA TYR A 56 10.41 -44.40 -4.66
C TYR A 56 10.51 -45.00 -6.07
N ASN A 57 9.99 -44.29 -7.05
CA ASN A 57 9.75 -44.79 -8.41
C ASN A 57 10.74 -44.28 -9.47
N GLY A 58 11.70 -43.42 -9.10
CA GLY A 58 12.65 -42.83 -10.05
C GLY A 58 12.31 -41.40 -10.51
N ASP A 59 11.14 -40.87 -10.15
CA ASP A 59 10.78 -39.46 -10.43
C ASP A 59 11.71 -38.48 -9.69
N THR A 60 11.73 -37.21 -10.08
CA THR A 60 12.45 -36.18 -9.32
C THR A 60 12.01 -36.18 -7.85
N LYS A 61 12.96 -36.47 -6.94
CA LYS A 61 12.70 -36.82 -5.54
C LYS A 61 11.74 -35.85 -4.84
N LYS A 62 12.01 -34.54 -4.90
CA LYS A 62 11.19 -33.52 -4.23
C LYS A 62 9.73 -33.51 -4.70
N PHE A 63 9.49 -33.66 -6.01
CA PHE A 63 8.13 -33.69 -6.57
C PHE A 63 7.41 -34.99 -6.23
N TRP A 64 8.12 -36.11 -6.23
CA TRP A 64 7.54 -37.39 -5.79
C TRP A 64 7.13 -37.34 -4.33
N VAL A 65 7.99 -36.80 -3.46
CA VAL A 65 7.67 -36.58 -2.04
C VAL A 65 6.48 -35.63 -1.89
N ALA A 66 6.47 -34.49 -2.59
CA ALA A 66 5.39 -33.51 -2.52
C ALA A 66 4.01 -34.12 -2.81
N LYS A 67 3.90 -34.93 -3.87
CA LYS A 67 2.65 -35.64 -4.23
C LYS A 67 2.15 -36.55 -3.10
N ILE A 68 3.06 -37.22 -2.38
CA ILE A 68 2.69 -38.03 -1.22
C ILE A 68 2.15 -37.13 -0.12
N LEU A 69 2.89 -36.06 0.24
CA LEU A 69 2.51 -35.17 1.34
C LEU A 69 1.14 -34.51 1.10
N GLU A 70 0.84 -34.15 -0.14
CA GLU A 70 -0.44 -33.56 -0.53
C GLU A 70 -1.63 -34.51 -0.32
N SER A 71 -1.39 -35.83 -0.45
CA SER A 71 -2.40 -36.86 -0.23
C SER A 71 -2.66 -37.22 1.24
N LEU A 72 -1.81 -36.73 2.16
CA LEU A 72 -1.93 -37.06 3.59
C LEU A 72 -2.96 -36.17 4.29
N ASP A 73 -3.64 -36.74 5.28
CA ASP A 73 -4.39 -35.93 6.24
C ASP A 73 -3.44 -35.14 7.17
N ILE A 74 -4.01 -34.24 7.98
CA ILE A 74 -3.21 -33.35 8.82
C ILE A 74 -2.45 -34.09 9.94
N ASP A 75 -2.99 -35.20 10.43
CA ASP A 75 -2.38 -36.00 11.48
C ASP A 75 -1.17 -36.77 10.93
N ASP A 76 -1.34 -37.34 9.75
CA ASP A 76 -0.31 -38.04 9.00
C ASP A 76 0.80 -37.09 8.54
N LEU A 77 0.45 -35.92 8.01
CA LEU A 77 1.41 -34.88 7.66
C LEU A 77 2.21 -34.42 8.88
N TYR A 78 1.55 -34.20 10.01
CA TYR A 78 2.23 -33.84 11.27
C TYR A 78 3.19 -34.94 11.72
N ARG A 79 2.80 -36.22 11.59
CA ARG A 79 3.67 -37.38 11.90
C ARG A 79 4.91 -37.41 11.02
N VAL A 80 4.79 -37.14 9.72
CA VAL A 80 5.93 -37.04 8.80
C VAL A 80 6.87 -35.91 9.22
N ILE A 81 6.34 -34.73 9.54
CA ILE A 81 7.13 -33.58 10.01
C ILE A 81 7.85 -33.91 11.32
N GLN A 82 7.20 -34.59 12.27
CA GLN A 82 7.87 -35.05 13.49
C GLN A 82 9.02 -36.02 13.18
N ASN A 83 8.84 -36.91 12.21
CA ASN A 83 9.89 -37.85 11.79
C ASN A 83 11.08 -37.11 11.17
N LEU A 84 10.84 -36.05 10.40
CA LEU A 84 11.88 -35.22 9.77
C LEU A 84 12.94 -34.73 10.77
N PHE A 85 12.54 -34.42 12.01
CA PHE A 85 13.43 -33.93 13.06
C PHE A 85 13.94 -35.03 14.02
N LYS A 86 13.82 -36.33 13.70
CA LYS A 86 14.43 -37.36 14.52
C LYS A 86 15.96 -37.26 14.45
N ARG A 87 16.60 -37.18 15.62
CA ARG A 87 18.07 -37.04 15.77
C ARG A 87 18.85 -38.07 14.95
N LYS A 88 18.34 -39.30 14.79
CA LYS A 88 18.99 -40.38 14.02
C LYS A 88 19.37 -39.98 12.59
N TYR A 89 18.62 -39.06 11.97
CA TYR A 89 18.91 -38.61 10.60
C TYR A 89 20.04 -37.57 10.51
N PHE A 90 20.37 -36.91 11.61
CA PHE A 90 21.39 -35.84 11.66
C PHE A 90 22.77 -36.35 12.09
N ILE A 91 22.84 -37.49 12.80
CA ILE A 91 24.10 -37.99 13.40
C ILE A 91 25.22 -38.17 12.37
N LYS A 92 24.91 -38.71 11.18
CA LYS A 92 25.91 -39.06 10.16
C LYS A 92 26.11 -37.99 9.09
N SER A 93 25.22 -37.00 8.99
CA SER A 93 25.26 -35.98 7.93
C SER A 93 26.09 -34.75 8.30
N GLY A 94 26.41 -34.57 9.58
CA GLY A 94 27.08 -33.36 10.07
C GLY A 94 26.20 -32.11 10.07
N LYS A 95 24.90 -32.23 9.73
CA LYS A 95 23.94 -31.12 9.77
C LYS A 95 23.45 -30.88 11.19
N ASP A 96 23.26 -29.61 11.55
CA ASP A 96 22.76 -29.21 12.86
C ASP A 96 21.22 -29.21 12.90
N ILE A 97 20.65 -29.93 13.87
CA ILE A 97 19.19 -30.04 14.03
C ILE A 97 18.54 -28.72 14.49
N GLY A 98 19.26 -27.87 15.21
CA GLY A 98 18.82 -26.54 15.59
C GLY A 98 18.68 -25.62 14.38
N VAL A 99 19.67 -25.64 13.48
CA VAL A 99 19.62 -24.91 12.20
C VAL A 99 18.44 -25.38 11.35
N ALA A 100 18.23 -26.70 11.23
CA ALA A 100 17.08 -27.25 10.51
C ALA A 100 15.73 -26.82 11.11
N LYS A 101 15.64 -26.74 12.45
CA LYS A 101 14.43 -26.24 13.13
C LYS A 101 14.20 -24.76 12.89
N SER A 102 15.26 -23.95 12.88
CA SER A 102 15.15 -22.52 12.56
C SER A 102 14.64 -22.34 11.14
N ASN A 103 15.28 -22.99 10.16
CA ASN A 103 14.86 -22.93 8.76
C ASN A 103 13.40 -23.37 8.56
N PHE A 104 12.96 -24.45 9.23
CA PHE A 104 11.56 -24.87 9.18
C PHE A 104 10.61 -23.87 9.83
N LYS A 105 11.03 -23.22 10.91
CA LYS A 105 10.24 -22.16 11.55
C LYS A 105 10.05 -20.99 10.58
N ASP A 106 11.12 -20.53 9.94
CA ASP A 106 11.09 -19.43 8.98
C ASP A 106 10.20 -19.77 7.77
N PHE A 107 10.26 -21.02 7.30
CA PHE A 107 9.38 -21.54 6.27
C PHE A 107 7.90 -21.50 6.68
N ILE A 108 7.56 -21.89 7.90
CA ILE A 108 6.18 -21.86 8.40
C ILE A 108 5.71 -20.41 8.56
N GLU A 109 6.53 -19.52 9.10
CA GLU A 109 6.20 -18.10 9.25
C GLU A 109 5.96 -17.45 7.88
N SER A 110 6.84 -17.70 6.91
CA SER A 110 6.67 -17.23 5.54
C SER A 110 5.41 -17.81 4.89
N SER A 111 5.13 -19.10 5.10
CA SER A 111 3.92 -19.74 4.54
C SER A 111 2.62 -19.18 5.12
N LEU A 112 2.61 -18.79 6.40
CA LEU A 112 1.42 -18.21 7.04
C LEU A 112 1.05 -16.85 6.43
N ASN A 113 2.05 -16.11 5.94
CA ASN A 113 1.92 -14.77 5.38
C ASN A 113 1.92 -14.76 3.84
N ALA A 114 2.03 -15.92 3.18
CA ALA A 114 2.19 -16.00 1.72
C ALA A 114 0.97 -15.50 0.90
N ASP A 115 -0.20 -15.41 1.53
CA ASP A 115 -1.45 -14.91 0.95
C ASP A 115 -1.77 -13.47 1.43
N GLU A 116 -0.84 -12.82 2.14
CA GLU A 116 -1.00 -11.40 2.48
C GLU A 116 -0.86 -10.55 1.21
N LEU A 117 -1.83 -9.65 1.00
CA LEU A 117 -1.78 -8.70 -0.10
C LEU A 117 -0.58 -7.77 0.10
N PRO A 118 0.35 -7.67 -0.88
CA PRO A 118 1.42 -6.70 -0.79
C PRO A 118 0.85 -5.29 -0.78
N ASP A 119 1.47 -4.39 0.00
CA ASP A 119 1.28 -2.97 -0.17
C ASP A 119 1.88 -2.57 -1.52
N LEU A 120 1.04 -2.10 -2.44
CA LEU A 120 1.43 -1.71 -3.80
C LEU A 120 1.54 -0.20 -3.96
N SER A 121 1.52 0.57 -2.86
CA SER A 121 1.60 2.02 -2.91
C SER A 121 2.87 2.53 -3.60
N ASP A 122 3.96 1.78 -3.46
CA ASP A 122 5.25 1.98 -4.13
C ASP A 122 5.22 1.61 -5.62
N VAL A 123 4.37 0.67 -6.02
CA VAL A 123 4.19 0.24 -7.42
C VAL A 123 3.31 1.21 -8.21
N PHE A 124 2.33 1.83 -7.55
CA PHE A 124 1.36 2.72 -8.21
C PHE A 124 1.72 4.20 -8.19
N ASP A 125 2.94 4.57 -7.77
CA ASP A 125 3.37 5.96 -7.59
C ASP A 125 2.28 6.78 -6.86
N LEU A 126 1.64 6.18 -5.84
CA LEU A 126 0.61 6.84 -5.05
C LEU A 126 1.28 7.92 -4.18
N ASN A 127 1.66 9.03 -4.80
CA ASN A 127 2.16 10.21 -4.14
C ASN A 127 0.97 11.02 -3.62
N ILE A 128 1.21 12.01 -2.76
CA ILE A 128 0.14 12.85 -2.17
C ILE A 128 -0.83 13.40 -3.24
N ASN A 129 -0.37 13.60 -4.47
CA ASN A 129 -1.20 14.08 -5.57
C ASN A 129 -2.24 13.06 -6.05
N THR A 130 -1.97 11.75 -6.02
CA THR A 130 -2.97 10.73 -6.36
C THR A 130 -4.06 10.65 -5.29
N ASP A 131 -3.72 10.74 -4.01
CA ASP A 131 -4.73 10.79 -2.94
C ASP A 131 -5.63 12.02 -3.11
N LEU A 132 -5.05 13.19 -3.42
CA LEU A 132 -5.82 14.40 -3.71
C LEU A 132 -6.72 14.28 -4.94
N LEU A 133 -6.33 13.47 -5.94
CA LEU A 133 -7.13 13.23 -7.14
C LEU A 133 -8.26 12.23 -6.93
N PHE A 134 -8.07 11.21 -6.08
CA PHE A 134 -8.96 10.04 -6.04
C PHE A 134 -9.62 9.77 -4.68
N ASN A 135 -9.06 10.22 -3.57
CA ASN A 135 -9.42 9.74 -2.23
C ASN A 135 -9.98 10.83 -1.29
N GLU A 136 -10.05 12.09 -1.72
CA GLU A 136 -10.74 13.14 -0.94
C GLU A 136 -12.14 13.38 -1.51
N ASP A 137 -13.14 12.70 -0.93
CA ASP A 137 -14.56 13.00 -1.15
C ASP A 137 -14.84 14.42 -0.62
N VAL A 138 -15.03 15.36 -1.53
CA VAL A 138 -15.39 16.75 -1.20
C VAL A 138 -16.88 16.92 -1.39
N GLU A 139 -17.65 16.70 -0.33
CA GLU A 139 -19.10 16.93 -0.33
C GLU A 139 -19.43 18.17 0.50
N THR A 140 -19.56 19.32 -0.19
CA THR A 140 -20.06 20.55 0.41
C THR A 140 -21.56 20.72 0.11
N SER A 141 -22.23 21.65 0.81
CA SER A 141 -23.60 22.03 0.48
C SER A 141 -23.72 22.77 -0.86
N ASP A 142 -22.62 23.18 -1.49
CA ASP A 142 -22.61 23.84 -2.79
C ASP A 142 -22.32 22.81 -3.89
N GLY A 143 -23.39 22.32 -4.53
CA GLY A 143 -23.28 21.30 -5.58
C GLY A 143 -22.51 21.76 -6.83
N VAL A 144 -22.43 23.07 -7.10
CA VAL A 144 -21.63 23.57 -8.23
C VAL A 144 -20.15 23.54 -7.87
N LEU A 145 -19.78 23.86 -6.64
CA LEU A 145 -18.40 23.70 -6.18
C LEU A 145 -17.95 22.24 -6.27
N ASN A 146 -18.79 21.31 -5.80
CA ASN A 146 -18.48 19.88 -5.87
C ASN A 146 -18.29 19.45 -7.34
N SER A 147 -19.21 19.86 -8.23
CA SER A 147 -19.13 19.58 -9.66
C SER A 147 -17.89 20.20 -10.32
N ASP A 148 -17.48 21.39 -9.91
CA ASP A 148 -16.28 22.04 -10.47
C ASP A 148 -15.01 21.30 -10.04
N ILE A 149 -14.91 20.86 -8.78
CA ILE A 149 -13.74 20.09 -8.29
C ILE A 149 -13.63 18.74 -9.01
N GLU A 150 -14.74 18.01 -9.13
CA GLU A 150 -14.76 16.71 -9.81
C GLU A 150 -14.41 16.84 -11.29
N ALA A 151 -15.01 17.81 -12.00
CA ALA A 151 -14.67 18.08 -13.39
C ALA A 151 -13.19 18.45 -13.56
N ALA A 152 -12.61 19.21 -12.63
CA ALA A 152 -11.19 19.56 -12.66
C ALA A 152 -10.29 18.32 -12.53
N ARG A 153 -10.61 17.40 -11.61
CA ARG A 153 -9.90 16.13 -11.40
C ARG A 153 -9.98 15.24 -12.64
N GLU A 154 -11.18 15.05 -13.19
CA GLU A 154 -11.38 14.24 -14.40
C GLU A 154 -10.56 14.77 -15.58
N LEU A 155 -10.59 16.09 -15.82
CA LEU A 155 -9.81 16.73 -16.88
C LEU A 155 -8.30 16.55 -16.65
N PHE A 156 -7.83 16.63 -15.40
CA PHE A 156 -6.42 16.39 -15.07
C PHE A 156 -6.00 14.95 -15.39
N ILE A 157 -6.82 13.97 -14.99
CA ILE A 157 -6.59 12.54 -15.24
C ILE A 157 -6.56 12.23 -16.74
N GLN A 158 -7.43 12.89 -17.52
CA GLN A 158 -7.46 12.77 -18.99
C GLN A 158 -6.27 13.46 -19.69
N GLY A 159 -5.42 14.18 -18.94
CA GLY A 159 -4.29 14.94 -19.49
C GLY A 159 -4.66 16.30 -20.08
N ASN A 160 -5.90 16.76 -19.90
CA ASN A 160 -6.40 18.05 -20.38
C ASN A 160 -6.01 19.19 -19.40
N LEU A 161 -4.71 19.38 -19.16
CA LEU A 161 -4.19 20.21 -18.06
C LEU A 161 -4.65 21.68 -18.11
N GLN A 162 -4.87 22.23 -19.30
CA GLN A 162 -5.35 23.60 -19.46
C GLN A 162 -6.77 23.76 -18.90
N LEU A 163 -7.69 22.90 -19.35
CA LEU A 163 -9.08 22.92 -18.88
C LEU A 163 -9.17 22.53 -17.40
N ALA A 164 -8.33 21.61 -16.94
CA ALA A 164 -8.23 21.26 -15.52
C ALA A 164 -7.84 22.48 -14.67
N ASN A 165 -6.88 23.30 -15.12
CA ASN A 165 -6.49 24.53 -14.43
C ASN A 165 -7.61 25.58 -14.44
N GLU A 166 -8.29 25.78 -15.57
CA GLU A 166 -9.45 26.69 -15.65
C GLU A 166 -10.53 26.29 -14.64
N LYS A 167 -10.85 25.00 -14.61
CA LYS A 167 -11.91 24.46 -13.77
C LYS A 167 -11.58 24.48 -12.27
N ILE A 168 -10.33 24.17 -11.88
CA ILE A 168 -9.92 24.28 -10.47
C ILE A 168 -9.83 25.75 -10.01
N TRP A 169 -9.54 26.69 -10.91
CA TRP A 169 -9.59 28.12 -10.58
C TRP A 169 -11.02 28.64 -10.39
N ASP A 170 -11.98 28.17 -11.19
CA ASP A 170 -13.41 28.43 -10.98
C ASP A 170 -13.85 27.98 -9.58
N ALA A 171 -13.44 26.77 -9.18
CA ALA A 171 -13.70 26.23 -7.85
C ALA A 171 -13.07 27.10 -6.75
N LEU A 172 -11.81 27.53 -6.90
CA LEU A 172 -11.13 28.42 -5.95
C LEU A 172 -11.88 29.75 -5.78
N GLU A 173 -12.36 30.34 -6.89
CA GLU A 173 -13.10 31.59 -6.87
C GLU A 173 -14.46 31.45 -6.18
N ARG A 174 -15.08 30.28 -6.32
CA ARG A 174 -16.33 29.93 -5.64
C ARG A 174 -16.12 29.76 -4.13
N VAL A 175 -15.07 29.06 -3.71
CA VAL A 175 -14.67 28.92 -2.29
C VAL A 175 -14.49 30.27 -1.63
N LYS A 176 -13.84 31.23 -2.30
CA LYS A 176 -13.63 32.61 -1.79
C LYS A 176 -14.92 33.40 -1.52
N SER A 177 -16.07 32.89 -1.95
CA SER A 177 -17.38 33.53 -1.77
C SER A 177 -18.39 32.61 -1.06
N LEU A 178 -17.95 31.44 -0.58
CA LEU A 178 -18.83 30.39 -0.06
C LEU A 178 -19.40 30.74 1.32
N TYR A 179 -18.64 31.45 2.16
CA TYR A 179 -18.95 31.62 3.58
C TYR A 179 -19.53 32.99 3.96
N ASP A 180 -19.55 33.94 3.04
CA ASP A 180 -20.21 35.25 3.21
C ASP A 180 -20.59 35.82 1.84
N LYS A 181 -21.71 36.54 1.76
CA LYS A 181 -22.13 37.25 0.54
C LYS A 181 -21.13 38.35 0.14
N ASP A 182 -20.44 38.93 1.11
CA ASP A 182 -19.31 39.83 0.89
C ASP A 182 -18.02 39.01 0.75
N LYS A 183 -17.50 38.92 -0.48
CA LYS A 183 -16.28 38.18 -0.83
C LYS A 183 -15.08 38.55 0.06
N LYS A 184 -14.94 39.83 0.44
CA LYS A 184 -13.83 40.28 1.28
C LYS A 184 -13.97 39.74 2.71
N LYS A 185 -15.19 39.72 3.24
CA LYS A 185 -15.47 39.12 4.56
C LYS A 185 -15.28 37.61 4.52
N SER A 186 -15.76 36.94 3.47
CA SER A 186 -15.59 35.50 3.30
C SER A 186 -14.10 35.11 3.30
N VAL A 187 -13.28 35.79 2.49
CA VAL A 187 -11.82 35.58 2.46
C VAL A 187 -11.17 35.83 3.82
N ASN A 188 -11.56 36.90 4.54
CA ASN A 188 -11.02 37.18 5.86
C ASN A 188 -11.37 36.08 6.87
N SER A 189 -12.58 35.53 6.81
CA SER A 189 -12.99 34.40 7.66
C SER A 189 -12.17 33.15 7.36
N ILE A 190 -11.96 32.83 6.08
CA ILE A 190 -11.09 31.72 5.65
C ILE A 190 -9.68 31.91 6.23
N VAL A 191 -9.06 33.07 5.99
CA VAL A 191 -7.69 33.35 6.48
C VAL A 191 -7.61 33.17 8.00
N ARG A 192 -8.59 33.66 8.76
CA ARG A 192 -8.61 33.53 10.21
C ARG A 192 -8.64 32.06 10.64
N VAL A 193 -9.58 31.28 10.12
CA VAL A 193 -9.73 29.86 10.48
C VAL A 193 -8.50 29.04 10.09
N LEU A 194 -7.91 29.31 8.93
CA LEU A 194 -6.69 28.63 8.52
C LEU A 194 -5.48 28.98 9.41
N SER A 195 -5.43 30.21 9.93
CA SER A 195 -4.29 30.73 10.72
C SER A 195 -4.39 30.43 12.22
N ASP A 196 -5.58 30.06 12.72
CA ASP A 196 -5.82 29.79 14.16
C ASP A 196 -4.89 28.73 14.76
N GLU A 197 -4.50 27.69 14.00
CA GLU A 197 -3.56 26.64 14.47
C GLU A 197 -2.09 27.03 14.38
N LEU A 198 -1.75 28.00 13.54
CA LEU A 198 -0.39 28.52 13.45
C LEU A 198 -0.09 29.44 14.64
N THR A 199 -1.14 29.99 15.27
CA THR A 199 -1.04 30.96 16.37
C THR A 199 -0.52 30.31 17.65
N ASP A 200 0.73 30.66 18.01
CA ASP A 200 1.29 30.36 19.32
C ASP A 200 0.52 31.15 20.37
N LYS A 201 -0.39 30.47 21.09
CA LYS A 201 -1.23 31.05 22.14
C LYS A 201 -0.41 31.74 23.25
N ASN A 202 0.88 31.41 23.36
CA ASN A 202 1.79 31.98 24.36
C ASN A 202 2.62 33.15 23.81
N ASN A 203 2.59 33.43 22.50
CA ASN A 203 3.41 34.47 21.88
C ASN A 203 2.63 35.29 20.83
N LYS A 204 1.87 36.27 21.32
CA LYS A 204 1.02 37.17 20.51
C LYS A 204 1.79 38.01 19.49
N GLU A 205 3.12 38.15 19.61
CA GLU A 205 3.94 38.87 18.62
C GLU A 205 4.16 38.09 17.31
N LYS A 206 3.94 36.76 17.29
CA LYS A 206 4.04 35.93 16.07
C LYS A 206 2.75 35.84 15.25
N ALA A 207 1.61 36.20 15.83
CA ALA A 207 0.30 36.21 15.16
C ALA A 207 0.28 36.96 13.80
N PRO A 208 0.98 38.11 13.61
CA PRO A 208 0.95 38.84 12.34
C PRO A 208 1.51 38.08 11.15
N LEU A 209 2.47 37.17 11.37
CA LEU A 209 3.15 36.45 10.29
C LEU A 209 2.28 35.32 9.71
N GLN A 210 1.31 34.83 10.48
CA GLN A 210 0.57 33.61 10.17
C GLN A 210 -0.70 33.91 9.37
N ASP A 211 -1.42 34.96 9.78
CA ASP A 211 -2.48 35.58 8.97
C ASP A 211 -1.94 35.99 7.59
N TYR A 212 -0.66 36.37 7.53
CA TYR A 212 0.00 36.82 6.30
C TYR A 212 0.20 35.69 5.28
N ILE A 213 0.45 34.44 5.70
CA ILE A 213 0.75 33.33 4.78
C ILE A 213 -0.46 33.05 3.88
N PHE A 214 -1.63 32.75 4.47
CA PHE A 214 -2.82 32.41 3.69
C PHE A 214 -3.41 33.62 2.95
N ASN A 215 -3.24 34.83 3.51
CA ASN A 215 -3.61 36.06 2.79
C ASN A 215 -2.75 36.26 1.54
N LEU A 216 -1.42 36.11 1.66
CA LEU A 216 -0.51 36.17 0.52
C LEU A 216 -0.80 35.07 -0.49
N GLU A 217 -1.09 33.85 -0.03
CA GLU A 217 -1.37 32.72 -0.91
C GLU A 217 -2.61 32.98 -1.76
N LEU A 218 -3.74 33.33 -1.12
CA LEU A 218 -4.98 33.64 -1.84
C LEU A 218 -4.81 34.84 -2.77
N ARG A 219 -4.04 35.85 -2.38
CA ARG A 219 -3.73 37.00 -3.23
C ARG A 219 -2.87 36.60 -4.43
N CYS A 220 -1.82 35.83 -4.20
CA CYS A 220 -0.92 35.33 -5.25
C CYS A 220 -1.69 34.51 -6.28
N LEU A 221 -2.54 33.57 -5.85
CA LEU A 221 -3.39 32.78 -6.76
C LEU A 221 -4.40 33.66 -7.51
N THR A 222 -4.91 34.72 -6.89
CA THR A 222 -5.76 35.70 -7.58
C THR A 222 -4.98 36.43 -8.67
N ASP A 223 -3.77 36.90 -8.36
CA ASP A 223 -2.92 37.64 -9.30
C ASP A 223 -2.48 36.75 -10.47
N ILE A 224 -2.17 35.48 -10.22
CA ILE A 224 -1.86 34.50 -11.27
C ILE A 224 -3.10 34.28 -12.16
N GLY A 225 -4.28 34.06 -11.57
CA GLY A 225 -5.54 33.87 -12.32
C GLY A 225 -5.93 35.06 -13.20
N ASN A 226 -5.56 36.27 -12.78
CA ASN A 226 -5.80 37.49 -13.57
C ASN A 226 -4.75 37.70 -14.67
N SER A 227 -3.51 37.24 -14.46
CA SER A 227 -2.38 37.49 -15.36
C SER A 227 -2.24 36.47 -16.49
N TYR A 228 -2.68 35.24 -16.25
CA TYR A 228 -2.51 34.11 -17.16
C TYR A 228 -3.86 33.56 -17.61
N LYS A 229 -3.87 32.96 -18.79
CA LYS A 229 -5.01 32.25 -19.37
C LYS A 229 -5.20 30.92 -18.64
N ILE A 230 -5.65 30.99 -17.39
CA ILE A 230 -5.95 29.86 -16.50
C ILE A 230 -7.31 30.04 -15.80
N ARG A 231 -8.07 31.05 -16.24
CA ARG A 231 -9.48 31.32 -15.96
C ARG A 231 -10.11 31.63 -17.31
N HIS A 232 -11.44 31.55 -17.45
CA HIS A 232 -12.15 32.05 -18.63
C HIS A 232 -11.57 33.40 -19.08
N SER A 233 -10.87 33.38 -20.21
CA SER A 233 -9.93 34.42 -20.58
C SER A 233 -10.61 35.69 -21.03
N GLU A 234 -10.18 36.81 -20.45
CA GLU A 234 -10.32 38.13 -21.03
C GLU A 234 -9.14 38.39 -22.01
N ASP A 235 -9.35 39.26 -23.00
CA ASP A 235 -8.33 39.60 -23.99
C ASP A 235 -7.06 40.17 -23.32
N GLY A 236 -5.90 39.58 -23.60
CA GLY A 236 -4.59 40.07 -23.14
C GLY A 236 -3.84 39.21 -22.11
N GLN A 237 -4.42 38.09 -21.65
CA GLN A 237 -3.74 37.18 -20.72
C GLN A 237 -2.64 36.32 -21.38
N LYS A 238 -1.58 36.02 -20.62
CA LYS A 238 -0.45 35.19 -21.09
C LYS A 238 -0.78 33.70 -21.04
N VAL A 239 -0.34 32.94 -22.04
CA VAL A 239 -0.47 31.47 -22.04
C VAL A 239 0.67 30.85 -21.21
N ILE A 240 0.34 29.84 -20.41
CA ILE A 240 1.33 28.99 -19.74
C ILE A 240 1.52 27.75 -20.61
N GLU A 241 2.67 27.63 -21.27
CA GLU A 241 2.95 26.50 -22.17
C GLU A 241 3.52 25.27 -21.44
N ASN A 242 4.23 25.48 -20.33
CA ASN A 242 4.93 24.41 -19.64
C ASN A 242 3.96 23.53 -18.83
N GLU A 243 3.83 22.26 -19.22
CA GLU A 243 2.91 21.29 -18.59
C GLU A 243 3.24 21.06 -17.10
N GLU A 244 4.51 20.99 -16.70
CA GLU A 244 4.89 20.84 -15.29
C GLU A 244 4.43 22.02 -14.43
N THR A 245 4.46 23.23 -14.99
CA THR A 245 3.93 24.43 -14.34
C THR A 245 2.42 24.34 -14.19
N LYS A 246 1.70 23.82 -15.21
CA LYS A 246 0.25 23.56 -15.11
C LYS A 246 -0.06 22.53 -14.04
N ARG A 247 0.74 21.46 -13.91
CA ARG A 247 0.59 20.44 -12.86
C ARG A 247 0.77 21.04 -11.48
N TYR A 248 1.85 21.81 -11.29
CA TYR A 248 2.12 22.49 -10.03
C TYR A 248 0.97 23.43 -9.63
N LEU A 249 0.50 24.28 -10.55
CA LEU A 249 -0.57 25.23 -10.27
C LEU A 249 -1.89 24.54 -9.94
N PHE A 250 -2.23 23.46 -10.66
CA PHE A 250 -3.40 22.64 -10.38
C PHE A 250 -3.37 22.11 -8.94
N PHE A 251 -2.29 21.42 -8.55
CA PHE A 251 -2.20 20.85 -7.20
C PHE A 251 -2.10 21.93 -6.13
N ARG A 252 -1.47 23.06 -6.41
CA ARG A 252 -1.43 24.20 -5.49
C ARG A 252 -2.84 24.71 -5.15
N CYS A 253 -3.70 24.87 -6.16
CA CYS A 253 -5.09 25.27 -5.97
C CYS A 253 -5.92 24.19 -5.27
N LEU A 254 -5.82 22.93 -5.73
CA LEU A 254 -6.58 21.81 -5.17
C LEU A 254 -6.26 21.60 -3.68
N ASN A 255 -4.97 21.62 -3.30
CA ASN A 255 -4.55 21.51 -1.90
C ASN A 255 -5.15 22.62 -1.02
N LEU A 256 -5.13 23.87 -1.51
CA LEU A 256 -5.69 24.99 -0.75
C LEU A 256 -7.20 24.85 -0.58
N ILE A 257 -7.93 24.48 -1.64
CA ILE A 257 -9.37 24.24 -1.59
C ILE A 257 -9.69 23.17 -0.55
N ASN A 258 -9.04 22.01 -0.62
CA ASN A 258 -9.30 20.90 0.30
C ASN A 258 -8.99 21.26 1.75
N LEU A 259 -7.91 22.00 1.99
CA LEU A 259 -7.58 22.52 3.31
C LEU A 259 -8.68 23.47 3.83
N VAL A 260 -9.17 24.39 3.00
CA VAL A 260 -10.26 25.31 3.37
C VAL A 260 -11.52 24.52 3.74
N LEU A 261 -11.94 23.60 2.88
CA LEU A 261 -13.18 22.85 3.05
C LEU A 261 -13.14 21.99 4.32
N LYS A 262 -12.01 21.32 4.58
CA LYS A 262 -11.80 20.50 5.78
C LYS A 262 -11.79 21.29 7.09
N ARG A 263 -11.37 22.57 7.06
CA ARG A 263 -11.29 23.41 8.27
C ARG A 263 -12.52 24.27 8.51
N MET A 264 -13.30 24.49 7.47
CA MET A 264 -14.51 25.31 7.51
C MET A 264 -15.79 24.47 7.59
N SER A 265 -15.71 23.15 7.42
CA SER A 265 -16.77 22.16 7.70
C SER A 265 -16.97 21.98 9.20
#